data_AF-A0A8H7U9J1-F1
#
_entry.id   AF-A0A8H7U9J1-F1
#
_cell.length_a   1.000
_cell.length_b   1.000
_cell.length_c   1.000
_cell.angle_alpha   90.00
_cell.angle_beta   90.00
_cell.angle_gamma   90.00
#
_symmetry.space_group_name_H-M   'P 1'
#
loop_
_entity.id
_entity.type
_entity.pdbx_description
1 polymer ?
#
loop_
_entity_poly.entity_id
_entity_poly.type
_entity_poly.pdbx_seq_one_letter_code
_entity_poly.pdbx_strand_id
1 'polypeptide(L)'
;MLCTATPNNQYFTPLSPTVLQHRLPQSLTDYFAQIICDLLPTSSPQTRSSLVSLPELLFFIEKVTHRAGVTCKVIVYAMIYLERAKEALPKGAVGNYDTTHRLFLASLLLASKFLEEDMETNLNDSPISSVPRLNGKRLRDLCGGIYTLKDINTFELSFLKLIKYRCWVDQDDVESFLRRNSVELQLY
;
A
#
# COMPACT_ATOMS: atom_id res chain seq x y z
N MET A 1 38.85 -50.45 18.82
CA MET A 1 38.75 -49.22 18.01
C MET A 1 37.31 -49.12 17.54
N LEU A 2 36.70 -47.96 17.78
CA LEU A 2 35.27 -47.71 17.76
C LEU A 2 34.67 -47.73 16.34
N CYS A 3 33.48 -48.31 16.23
CA CYS A 3 32.52 -48.02 15.16
C CYS A 3 32.05 -46.56 15.28
N THR A 4 31.84 -45.88 14.15
CA THR A 4 30.57 -45.21 13.77
C THR A 4 30.74 -44.50 12.42
N ALA A 5 29.92 -44.91 11.44
CA ALA A 5 29.59 -44.06 10.31
C ALA A 5 28.44 -43.14 10.75
N THR A 6 28.63 -41.83 10.63
CA THR A 6 27.56 -40.84 10.70
C THR A 6 27.35 -40.21 9.31
N PRO A 7 26.11 -40.03 8.85
CA PRO A 7 25.84 -39.24 7.66
C PRO A 7 25.80 -37.76 8.07
N ASN A 8 26.80 -36.98 7.68
CA ASN A 8 26.78 -35.55 7.94
C ASN A 8 25.85 -34.84 6.94
N ASN A 9 24.70 -34.50 7.49
CA ASN A 9 23.74 -33.54 7.01
C ASN A 9 24.40 -32.15 6.86
N GLN A 10 23.88 -31.36 5.90
CA GLN A 10 23.85 -29.90 5.90
C GLN A 10 25.17 -29.12 5.80
N TYR A 11 25.48 -28.71 4.56
CA TYR A 11 25.77 -27.30 4.30
C TYR A 11 24.85 -26.83 3.17
N PHE A 12 23.56 -26.65 3.50
CA PHE A 12 22.75 -25.68 2.76
C PHE A 12 23.39 -24.32 3.05
N THR A 13 24.14 -23.81 2.08
CA THR A 13 24.55 -22.40 2.09
C THR A 13 23.29 -21.55 2.26
N PRO A 14 23.23 -20.64 3.25
CA PRO A 14 22.10 -19.73 3.36
C PRO A 14 22.07 -18.89 2.08
N LEU A 15 21.01 -19.10 1.29
CA LEU A 15 20.66 -18.19 0.20
C LEU A 15 20.64 -16.78 0.79
N SER A 16 21.46 -15.90 0.22
CA SER A 16 21.51 -14.51 0.63
C SER A 16 20.09 -13.93 0.61
N PRO A 17 19.66 -13.18 1.64
CA PRO A 17 18.36 -12.53 1.65
C PRO A 17 18.44 -11.29 0.75
N THR A 18 18.59 -11.50 -0.56
CA THR A 18 18.23 -10.48 -1.53
C THR A 18 16.71 -10.41 -1.47
N VAL A 19 16.19 -9.55 -0.59
CA VAL A 19 14.80 -9.14 -0.61
C VAL A 19 14.52 -8.77 -2.05
N LEU A 20 13.77 -9.61 -2.76
CA LEU A 20 13.32 -9.36 -4.12
C LEU A 20 12.30 -8.24 -4.02
N GLN A 21 12.79 -7.02 -3.83
CA GLN A 21 12.04 -5.79 -3.87
C GLN A 21 11.74 -5.52 -5.34
N HIS A 22 10.92 -6.39 -5.94
CA HIS A 22 10.45 -6.20 -7.30
C HIS A 22 9.58 -4.95 -7.31
N ARG A 23 9.83 -4.07 -8.29
CA ARG A 23 8.88 -3.00 -8.58
C ARG A 23 7.53 -3.62 -8.90
N LEU A 24 6.48 -2.93 -8.49
CA LEU A 24 5.13 -3.29 -8.89
C LEU A 24 5.01 -3.24 -10.43
N PRO A 25 4.14 -4.07 -11.02
CA PRO A 25 3.80 -3.95 -12.43
C PRO A 25 3.29 -2.53 -12.74
N GLN A 26 3.71 -1.95 -13.86
CA GLN A 26 3.31 -0.59 -14.21
C GLN A 26 1.79 -0.45 -14.34
N SER A 27 1.12 -1.44 -14.92
CA SER A 27 -0.35 -1.47 -15.04
C SER A 27 -1.04 -1.30 -13.69
N LEU A 28 -0.52 -1.93 -12.64
CA LEU A 28 -1.03 -1.83 -11.28
C LEU A 28 -0.82 -0.42 -10.70
N THR A 29 0.36 0.17 -10.92
CA THR A 29 0.66 1.53 -10.45
C THR A 29 -0.14 2.60 -11.18
N ASP A 30 -0.27 2.49 -12.50
CA ASP A 30 -1.05 3.38 -13.34
C ASP A 30 -2.53 3.31 -12.96
N TYR A 31 -3.07 2.10 -12.80
CA TYR A 31 -4.45 1.92 -12.39
C TYR A 31 -4.70 2.44 -10.96
N PHE A 32 -3.71 2.34 -10.06
CA PHE A 32 -3.84 2.91 -8.72
C PHE A 32 -3.96 4.43 -8.77
N ALA A 33 -3.10 5.08 -9.58
CA ALA A 33 -3.16 6.52 -9.80
C ALA A 33 -4.50 6.92 -10.43
N GLN A 34 -4.98 6.16 -11.41
CA GLN A 34 -6.26 6.40 -12.06
C GLN A 34 -7.44 6.35 -11.08
N ILE A 35 -7.56 5.29 -10.26
CA ILE A 35 -8.63 5.19 -9.25
C ILE A 35 -8.62 6.43 -8.34
N ILE A 36 -7.44 6.86 -7.90
CA ILE A 36 -7.29 8.01 -6.99
C ILE A 36 -7.74 9.31 -7.66
N CYS A 37 -7.34 9.54 -8.91
CA CYS A 37 -7.76 10.70 -9.69
C CYS A 37 -9.28 10.69 -9.96
N ASP A 38 -9.86 9.51 -10.17
CA ASP A 38 -11.28 9.31 -10.43
C ASP A 38 -12.16 9.33 -9.17
N LEU A 39 -11.56 9.45 -7.97
CA LEU A 39 -12.31 9.50 -6.72
C LEU A 39 -12.99 10.86 -6.52
N LEU A 40 -12.27 11.95 -6.77
CA LEU A 40 -12.70 13.31 -6.47
C LEU A 40 -12.04 14.30 -7.44
N PRO A 41 -12.79 15.29 -7.98
CA PRO A 41 -12.16 16.41 -8.63
C PRO A 41 -11.31 17.16 -7.59
N THR A 42 -10.02 17.38 -7.89
CA THR A 42 -9.14 18.20 -7.05
C THR A 42 -9.10 19.62 -7.58
N SER A 43 -9.15 20.58 -6.67
CA SER A 43 -8.92 21.99 -7.01
C SER A 43 -7.48 22.17 -7.54
N SER A 44 -7.32 22.94 -8.62
CA SER A 44 -6.00 23.34 -9.14
C SER A 44 -5.13 23.93 -8.02
N PRO A 45 -3.79 23.75 -8.06
CA PRO A 45 -2.89 24.41 -7.11
C PRO A 45 -3.16 25.92 -7.13
N GLN A 46 -3.82 26.43 -6.09
CA GLN A 46 -3.94 27.85 -5.88
C GLN A 46 -2.51 28.36 -5.65
N THR A 47 -2.09 29.34 -6.44
CA THR A 47 -0.83 30.09 -6.31
C THR A 47 -0.71 30.71 -4.91
N ARG A 48 -0.36 29.89 -3.91
CA ARG A 48 0.03 30.32 -2.58
C ARG A 48 1.53 30.09 -2.50
N SER A 49 2.25 31.20 -2.46
CA SER A 49 3.71 31.36 -2.49
C SER A 49 4.48 30.70 -1.33
N SER A 50 3.91 29.72 -0.64
CA SER A 50 4.47 29.06 0.54
C SER A 50 4.10 27.58 0.69
N LEU A 51 3.47 26.95 -0.32
CA LEU A 51 3.18 25.52 -0.28
C LEU A 51 4.42 24.72 -0.71
N VAL A 52 4.81 23.74 0.10
CA VAL A 52 5.77 22.70 -0.31
C VAL A 52 5.27 22.08 -1.62
N SER A 53 6.09 22.13 -2.67
CA SER A 53 5.73 21.55 -3.96
C SER A 53 5.55 20.04 -3.80
N LEU A 54 4.35 19.54 -4.08
CA LEU A 54 4.09 18.11 -4.06
C LEU A 54 4.66 17.47 -5.33
N PRO A 55 5.30 16.29 -5.21
CA PRO A 55 5.67 15.52 -6.39
C PRO A 55 4.44 15.16 -7.21
N GLU A 56 4.63 14.91 -8.50
CA GLU A 56 3.60 14.33 -9.34
C GLU A 56 3.08 13.00 -8.74
N LEU A 57 1.76 12.78 -8.82
CA LEU A 57 1.10 11.66 -8.13
C LEU A 57 1.70 10.30 -8.53
N LEU A 58 1.88 10.04 -9.83
CA LEU A 58 2.39 8.76 -10.31
C LEU A 58 3.82 8.50 -9.79
N PHE A 59 4.69 9.49 -9.94
CA PHE A 59 6.06 9.43 -9.39
C PHE A 59 6.06 9.23 -7.87
N PHE A 60 5.13 9.87 -7.16
CA PHE A 60 4.98 9.71 -5.72
C PHE A 60 4.57 8.28 -5.34
N ILE A 61 3.59 7.70 -6.04
CA ILE A 61 3.14 6.33 -5.84
C ILE A 61 4.29 5.36 -6.10
N GLU A 62 4.98 5.46 -7.24
CA GLU A 62 6.12 4.60 -7.58
C GLU A 62 7.23 4.67 -6.52
N LYS A 63 7.61 5.89 -6.12
CA LYS A 63 8.68 6.10 -5.14
C LYS A 63 8.32 5.51 -3.78
N VAL A 64 7.11 5.77 -3.29
CA VAL A 64 6.68 5.31 -1.95
C VAL A 64 6.48 3.79 -1.95
N THR A 65 5.80 3.23 -2.95
CA THR A 65 5.54 1.78 -3.02
C THR A 65 6.83 0.98 -3.19
N HIS A 66 7.74 1.41 -4.07
CA HIS A 66 9.04 0.79 -4.23
C HIS A 66 9.82 0.79 -2.91
N ARG A 67 9.96 1.96 -2.25
CA ARG A 67 10.77 2.06 -1.03
C ARG A 67 10.11 1.41 0.19
N ALA A 68 8.78 1.37 0.23
CA ALA A 68 8.03 0.64 1.25
C ALA A 68 8.20 -0.89 1.10
N GLY A 69 8.43 -1.38 -0.13
CA GLY A 69 8.54 -2.81 -0.41
C GLY A 69 7.19 -3.51 -0.31
N VAL A 70 6.12 -2.84 -0.75
CA VAL A 70 4.75 -3.38 -0.70
C VAL A 70 4.53 -4.40 -1.81
N THR A 71 3.71 -5.41 -1.54
CA THR A 71 3.35 -6.45 -2.51
C THR A 71 2.15 -6.03 -3.34
N CYS A 72 1.91 -6.69 -4.48
CA CYS A 72 0.70 -6.47 -5.28
C CYS A 72 -0.59 -6.68 -4.45
N LYS A 73 -0.59 -7.63 -3.51
CA LYS A 73 -1.74 -7.89 -2.62
C LYS A 73 -2.09 -6.67 -1.78
N VAL A 74 -1.09 -5.99 -1.21
CA VAL A 74 -1.30 -4.74 -0.45
C VAL A 74 -1.93 -3.66 -1.34
N ILE A 75 -1.48 -3.54 -2.58
CA ILE A 75 -2.02 -2.54 -3.52
C ILE A 75 -3.47 -2.85 -3.88
N VAL A 76 -3.81 -4.12 -4.14
CA VAL A 76 -5.20 -4.53 -4.40
C VAL A 76 -6.11 -4.19 -3.21
N TYR A 77 -5.68 -4.47 -1.98
CA TYR A 77 -6.43 -4.10 -0.77
C TYR A 77 -6.61 -2.57 -0.67
N ALA A 78 -5.55 -1.81 -0.96
CA ALA A 78 -5.63 -0.35 -0.97
C ALA A 78 -6.61 0.18 -2.02
N MET A 79 -6.65 -0.42 -3.21
CA MET A 79 -7.62 -0.06 -4.26
C MET A 79 -9.06 -0.40 -3.87
N ILE A 80 -9.30 -1.57 -3.25
CA ILE A 80 -10.62 -1.93 -2.71
C ILE A 80 -11.06 -0.90 -1.65
N TYR A 81 -10.15 -0.46 -0.79
CA TYR A 81 -10.45 0.60 0.18
C TYR A 81 -10.76 1.94 -0.48
N LEU A 82 -10.14 2.26 -1.62
CA LEU A 82 -10.48 3.45 -2.40
C LEU A 82 -11.87 3.34 -3.05
N GLU A 83 -12.27 2.17 -3.56
CA GLU A 83 -13.63 1.95 -4.05
C GLU A 83 -14.66 2.18 -2.93
N ARG A 84 -14.40 1.62 -1.73
CA ARG A 84 -15.24 1.85 -0.54
C ARG A 84 -15.29 3.33 -0.15
N ALA A 85 -14.18 4.05 -0.29
CA ALA A 85 -14.13 5.48 -0.06
C ALA A 85 -14.98 6.25 -1.09
N LYS A 86 -14.90 5.88 -2.38
CA LYS A 86 -15.71 6.46 -3.46
C LYS A 86 -17.22 6.31 -3.20
N GLU A 87 -17.65 5.14 -2.73
CA GLU A 87 -19.05 4.88 -2.35
C GLU A 87 -19.52 5.73 -1.14
N ALA A 88 -18.61 6.02 -0.22
CA ALA A 88 -18.92 6.75 1.01
C ALA A 88 -18.89 8.28 0.86
N LEU A 89 -18.31 8.79 -0.23
CA LEU A 89 -18.19 10.21 -0.48
C LEU A 89 -19.55 10.85 -0.83
N PRO A 90 -19.87 12.04 -0.26
CA PRO A 90 -21.09 12.74 -0.62
C PRO A 90 -21.05 13.20 -2.09
N LYS A 91 -22.23 13.25 -2.73
CA LYS A 91 -22.36 13.73 -4.10
C LYS A 91 -21.83 15.17 -4.21
N GLY A 92 -20.88 15.40 -5.10
CA GLY A 92 -20.27 16.72 -5.31
C GLY A 92 -19.13 17.07 -4.34
N ALA A 93 -18.57 16.09 -3.62
CA ALA A 93 -17.34 16.30 -2.87
C ALA A 93 -16.20 16.78 -3.80
N VAL A 94 -15.45 17.78 -3.34
CA VAL A 94 -14.29 18.33 -4.05
C VAL A 94 -13.08 18.23 -3.13
N GLY A 95 -11.97 17.71 -3.66
CA GLY A 95 -10.71 17.59 -2.96
C GLY A 95 -9.91 18.90 -2.95
N ASN A 96 -9.06 19.03 -1.94
CA ASN A 96 -7.97 19.99 -1.94
C ASN A 96 -6.83 19.49 -2.84
N TYR A 97 -5.87 20.37 -3.13
CA TYR A 97 -4.72 20.07 -3.99
C TYR A 97 -3.95 18.79 -3.61
N ASP A 98 -3.85 18.48 -2.31
CA ASP A 98 -3.10 17.33 -1.81
C ASP A 98 -3.97 16.13 -1.44
N THR A 99 -5.27 16.18 -1.73
CA THR A 99 -6.22 15.13 -1.37
C THR A 99 -5.87 13.80 -2.02
N THR A 100 -5.40 13.79 -3.27
CA THR A 100 -4.98 12.57 -3.98
C THR A 100 -3.79 11.88 -3.29
N HIS A 101 -2.75 12.63 -2.93
CA HIS A 101 -1.61 12.12 -2.16
C HIS A 101 -2.03 11.60 -0.78
N ARG A 102 -2.94 12.30 -0.10
CA ARG A 102 -3.47 11.84 1.20
C ARG A 102 -4.24 10.53 1.09
N LEU A 103 -5.10 10.41 0.07
CA LEU A 103 -5.89 9.19 -0.20
C LEU A 103 -4.97 8.00 -0.51
N PHE A 104 -3.94 8.22 -1.33
CA PHE A 104 -2.90 7.23 -1.58
C PHE A 104 -2.23 6.75 -0.27
N LEU A 105 -1.70 7.68 0.53
CA LEU A 105 -0.96 7.33 1.74
C LEU A 105 -1.83 6.62 2.77
N ALA A 106 -3.07 7.09 2.97
CA ALA A 106 -3.98 6.51 3.94
C ALA A 106 -4.43 5.11 3.54
N SER A 107 -4.83 4.91 2.27
CA SER A 107 -5.24 3.59 1.77
C SER A 107 -4.08 2.58 1.82
N LEU A 108 -2.87 2.98 1.44
CA LEU A 108 -1.67 2.14 1.49
C LEU A 108 -1.30 1.74 2.93
N LEU A 109 -1.34 2.70 3.86
CA LEU A 109 -1.00 2.45 5.26
C LEU A 109 -1.98 1.47 5.90
N LEU A 110 -3.29 1.65 5.65
CA LEU A 110 -4.31 0.76 6.17
C LEU A 110 -4.18 -0.64 5.56
N ALA A 111 -4.02 -0.75 4.24
CA ALA A 111 -3.87 -2.05 3.59
C ALA A 111 -2.67 -2.81 4.14
N SER A 112 -1.55 -2.13 4.38
CA SER A 112 -0.35 -2.75 4.96
C SER A 112 -0.59 -3.25 6.38
N LYS A 113 -1.27 -2.47 7.24
CA LYS A 113 -1.56 -2.86 8.63
C LYS A 113 -2.50 -4.06 8.72
N PHE A 114 -3.63 -4.02 8.02
CA PHE A 114 -4.65 -5.07 8.12
C PHE A 114 -4.23 -6.38 7.43
N LEU A 115 -3.51 -6.30 6.31
CA LEU A 115 -3.02 -7.51 5.64
C LEU A 115 -1.95 -8.24 6.47
N GLU A 116 -1.11 -7.50 7.21
CA GLU A 116 -0.11 -8.09 8.11
C GLU A 116 -0.78 -8.81 9.29
N GLU A 117 -1.87 -8.27 9.85
CA GLU A 117 -2.65 -8.92 10.92
C GLU A 117 -3.31 -10.24 10.44
N ASP A 118 -3.83 -10.27 9.21
CA ASP A 118 -4.35 -11.49 8.60
C ASP A 118 -3.24 -12.52 8.34
N MET A 119 -2.00 -12.11 8.07
CA MET A 119 -0.89 -13.03 7.82
C MET A 119 -0.35 -13.65 9.13
N GLU A 120 -0.20 -12.85 10.18
CA GLU A 120 0.30 -13.30 11.50
C GLU A 120 -0.66 -14.26 12.19
N THR A 121 -1.96 -14.12 11.97
CA THR A 121 -2.98 -15.05 12.50
C THR A 121 -3.00 -16.39 11.75
N ASN A 122 -2.54 -16.43 10.49
CA ASN A 122 -2.56 -17.63 9.66
C ASN A 122 -1.20 -18.37 9.58
N LEU A 123 -0.11 -17.74 10.02
CA LEU A 123 1.24 -18.30 9.94
C LEU A 123 1.99 -18.14 11.28
N ASN A 124 1.78 -19.08 12.19
CA ASN A 124 2.57 -19.18 13.42
C ASN A 124 4.06 -19.52 13.18
N ASP A 125 4.51 -19.80 11.95
CA ASP A 125 5.90 -20.24 11.68
C ASP A 125 6.41 -19.90 10.26
N SER A 126 6.38 -18.62 9.83
CA SER A 126 7.06 -18.22 8.58
C SER A 126 8.32 -17.37 8.85
N PRO A 127 9.53 -17.80 8.41
CA PRO A 127 10.77 -17.04 8.59
C PRO A 127 10.89 -15.77 7.73
N ILE A 128 9.86 -15.43 6.94
CA ILE A 128 9.88 -14.28 6.03
C ILE A 128 9.43 -13.02 6.76
N SER A 129 10.20 -12.56 7.76
CA SER A 129 9.97 -11.29 8.45
C SER A 129 11.23 -10.44 8.46
N SER A 130 11.76 -10.14 7.27
CA SER A 130 12.84 -9.16 7.10
C SER A 130 12.40 -7.91 6.33
N VAL A 131 11.14 -7.86 5.88
CA VAL A 131 10.57 -6.65 5.30
C VAL A 131 10.08 -5.78 6.46
N PRO A 132 10.59 -4.54 6.64
CA PRO A 132 10.13 -3.69 7.72
C PRO A 132 8.64 -3.42 7.57
N ARG A 133 7.87 -3.50 8.66
CA ARG A 133 6.42 -3.20 8.64
C ARG A 133 6.17 -1.75 8.22
N LEU A 134 5.14 -1.51 7.41
CA LEU A 134 4.76 -0.13 7.07
C LEU A 134 3.90 0.45 8.19
N ASN A 135 4.44 1.42 8.91
CA ASN A 135 3.73 2.17 9.94
C ASN A 135 3.80 3.68 9.67
N GLY A 136 3.05 4.48 10.43
CA GLY A 136 2.99 5.93 10.23
C GLY A 136 4.34 6.64 10.29
N LYS A 137 5.28 6.18 11.14
CA LYS A 137 6.64 6.73 11.23
C LYS A 137 7.43 6.43 9.96
N ARG A 138 7.43 5.17 9.51
CA ARG A 138 8.11 4.76 8.28
C ARG A 138 7.52 5.46 7.06
N LEU A 139 6.20 5.56 6.97
CA LEU A 139 5.54 6.25 5.86
C LEU A 139 5.89 7.75 5.80
N ARG A 140 5.92 8.43 6.94
CA ARG A 140 6.43 9.80 7.05
C ARG A 140 7.85 9.94 6.48
N ASP A 141 8.75 9.03 6.82
CA ASP A 141 10.14 9.05 6.36
C ASP A 141 10.24 8.80 4.84
N LEU A 142 9.37 7.94 4.29
CA LEU A 142 9.28 7.71 2.85
C LEU A 142 8.80 8.96 2.09
N CYS A 143 7.91 9.74 2.69
CA CYS A 143 7.42 11.02 2.14
C CYS A 143 8.47 12.15 2.17
N GLY A 144 9.67 11.93 2.74
CA GLY A 144 10.74 12.93 2.72
C GLY A 144 10.42 14.21 3.49
N GLY A 145 9.58 14.12 4.52
CA GLY A 145 9.26 15.27 5.39
C GLY A 145 8.16 16.20 4.86
N ILE A 146 7.52 15.88 3.73
CA ILE A 146 6.36 16.64 3.21
C ILE A 146 5.21 16.67 4.23
N TYR A 147 5.03 15.57 4.96
CA TYR A 147 4.00 15.42 5.97
C TYR A 147 4.62 15.10 7.33
N THR A 148 4.07 15.67 8.39
CA THR A 148 4.46 15.30 9.76
C THR A 148 3.82 13.96 10.14
N LEU A 149 4.30 13.33 11.23
CA LEU A 149 3.64 12.13 11.75
C LEU A 149 2.18 12.40 12.15
N LYS A 150 1.88 13.60 12.65
CA LYS A 150 0.53 14.01 13.01
C LYS A 150 -0.37 14.07 11.78
N ASP A 151 0.15 14.55 10.65
CA ASP A 151 -0.58 14.56 9.38
C ASP A 151 -0.88 13.13 8.92
N ILE A 152 0.13 12.25 8.90
CA ILE A 152 -0.05 10.84 8.52
C ILE A 152 -1.12 10.16 9.38
N ASN A 153 -1.06 10.33 10.71
CA ASN A 153 -2.07 9.78 11.63
C ASN A 153 -3.46 10.37 11.37
N THR A 154 -3.53 11.67 11.01
CA THR A 154 -4.79 12.33 10.67
C THR A 154 -5.35 11.77 9.37
N PHE A 155 -4.52 11.52 8.36
CA PHE A 155 -4.93 10.91 7.10
C PHE A 155 -5.49 9.51 7.33
N GLU A 156 -4.77 8.69 8.09
CA GLU A 156 -5.20 7.34 8.46
C GLU A 156 -6.56 7.36 9.15
N LEU A 157 -6.71 8.16 10.21
CA LEU A 157 -7.96 8.23 10.97
C LEU A 157 -9.12 8.78 10.14
N SER A 158 -8.87 9.80 9.32
CA SER A 158 -9.90 10.40 8.46
C SER A 158 -10.39 9.40 7.41
N PHE A 159 -9.48 8.63 6.84
CA PHE A 159 -9.80 7.60 5.86
C PHE A 159 -10.57 6.44 6.50
N LEU A 160 -10.17 5.97 7.68
CA LEU A 160 -10.91 4.96 8.44
C LEU A 160 -12.37 5.38 8.69
N LYS A 161 -12.56 6.64 9.11
CA LYS A 161 -13.90 7.20 9.31
C LYS A 161 -14.67 7.26 7.99
N LEU A 162 -14.02 7.64 6.89
CA LEU A 162 -14.63 7.71 5.57
C LEU A 162 -15.16 6.34 5.11
N ILE A 163 -14.34 5.28 5.21
CA ILE A 163 -14.77 3.92 4.86
C ILE A 163 -15.63 3.25 5.95
N LYS A 164 -16.04 4.01 6.97
CA LYS A 164 -16.84 3.54 8.12
C LYS A 164 -16.23 2.31 8.80
N TYR A 165 -14.90 2.28 8.91
CA TYR A 165 -14.12 1.18 9.49
C TYR A 165 -14.35 -0.19 8.81
N ARG A 166 -14.82 -0.22 7.55
CA ARG A 166 -14.91 -1.44 6.75
C ARG A 166 -13.52 -1.84 6.26
N CYS A 167 -12.71 -2.42 7.14
CA CYS A 167 -11.35 -2.88 6.85
C CYS A 167 -11.27 -4.37 6.51
N TRP A 168 -12.30 -5.16 6.81
CA TRP A 168 -12.31 -6.57 6.42
C TRP A 168 -12.36 -6.72 4.90
N VAL A 169 -11.44 -7.49 4.33
CA VAL A 169 -11.38 -7.82 2.90
C VAL A 169 -11.12 -9.32 2.82
N ASP A 170 -12.12 -10.06 2.36
CA ASP A 170 -11.99 -11.50 2.16
C ASP A 170 -11.52 -11.86 0.74
N GLN A 171 -11.39 -13.16 0.49
CA GLN A 171 -10.98 -13.67 -0.81
C GLN A 171 -11.99 -13.33 -1.92
N ASP A 172 -13.30 -13.32 -1.61
CA ASP A 172 -14.35 -13.02 -2.58
C ASP A 172 -14.31 -11.54 -3.01
N ASP A 173 -14.03 -10.62 -2.07
CA ASP A 173 -13.77 -9.21 -2.35
C ASP A 173 -12.60 -9.06 -3.34
N VAL A 174 -11.50 -9.76 -3.10
CA VAL A 174 -10.29 -9.72 -3.94
C VAL A 174 -10.57 -10.28 -5.33
N GLU A 175 -11.16 -11.47 -5.42
CA GLU A 175 -11.48 -12.11 -6.70
C GLU A 175 -12.48 -11.29 -7.51
N SER A 176 -13.49 -10.73 -6.86
CA SER A 176 -14.47 -9.85 -7.49
C SER A 176 -13.81 -8.58 -8.02
N PHE A 177 -12.89 -7.98 -7.26
CA PHE A 177 -12.13 -6.82 -7.71
C PHE A 177 -11.24 -7.15 -8.92
N LEU A 178 -10.44 -8.21 -8.85
CA LEU A 178 -9.53 -8.61 -9.92
C LEU A 178 -10.29 -8.97 -11.21
N ARG A 179 -11.43 -9.66 -11.08
CA ARG A 179 -12.27 -10.02 -12.23
C ARG A 179 -12.84 -8.79 -12.92
N ARG A 180 -13.37 -7.83 -12.15
CA ARG A 180 -13.96 -6.58 -12.68
C ARG A 180 -12.94 -5.70 -13.38
N ASN A 181 -11.69 -5.70 -12.91
CA ASN A 181 -10.63 -4.81 -13.38
C ASN A 181 -9.51 -5.56 -14.14
N SER A 182 -9.82 -6.75 -14.67
CA SER A 182 -8.84 -7.65 -15.30
C SER A 182 -8.16 -7.03 -16.52
N VAL A 183 -8.88 -6.22 -17.28
CA VAL A 183 -8.39 -5.53 -18.49
C VAL A 183 -7.37 -4.46 -18.13
N GLU A 184 -7.71 -3.61 -17.16
CA GLU A 184 -6.86 -2.52 -16.68
C GLU A 184 -5.60 -3.05 -16.00
N LEU A 185 -5.74 -4.16 -15.27
CA LEU A 185 -4.62 -4.84 -14.60
C LEU A 185 -3.76 -5.70 -15.54
N GLN A 186 -4.18 -5.87 -16.80
CA GLN A 186 -3.52 -6.70 -17.81
C GLN A 186 -3.31 -8.15 -17.36
N LEU A 187 -4.28 -8.71 -16.64
CA LEU A 187 -4.27 -10.10 -16.19
C LEU A 187 -4.88 -10.97 -17.30
N TYR A 188 -4.04 -11.56 -18.16
CA TYR A 188 -4.43 -12.49 -19.24
C TYR A 188 -3.75 -13.85 -19.08
#